data_AF-A0A443KQX8-F1
#
_entry.id   AF-A0A443KQX8-F1
#
_cell.length_a   1.000
_cell.length_b   1.000
_cell.length_c   1.000
_cell.angle_alpha   90.00
_cell.angle_beta   90.00
_cell.angle_gamma   90.00
#
_symmetry.space_group_name_H-M   'P 1'
#
loop_
_entity.id
_entity.type
_entity.pdbx_description
1 polymer ?
#
loop_
_entity_poly.entity_id
_entity_poly.type
_entity_poly.pdbx_seq_one_letter_code
_entity_poly.pdbx_strand_id
1 'polypeptide(L)'
;MTPLPPDLITRLCEAASPPQDIHTVEALADLWLADHRTDDGDPEEMAWSDLCVFELDAHPEVLWAFVLRALRKAENAWQVGLIAAGPLEDLLMKHGAAVIDRLEEQARRSPRIRYALTGVWTQDIADEGIRQRIDTARIGAVDQGLDLGGPLPPA
;
A
#
# COMPACT_ATOMS: atom_id res chain seq x y z
N MET A 1 4.88 -13.99 -11.05
CA MET A 1 3.61 -13.33 -10.70
C MET A 1 3.07 -14.02 -9.47
N THR A 2 2.64 -13.24 -8.48
CA THR A 2 2.15 -13.75 -7.18
C THR A 2 0.66 -14.04 -7.31
N PRO A 3 0.20 -15.29 -7.15
CA PRO A 3 -1.21 -15.62 -7.31
C PRO A 3 -2.06 -14.98 -6.21
N LEU A 4 -3.28 -14.59 -6.55
CA LEU A 4 -4.26 -14.13 -5.57
C LEU A 4 -4.85 -15.31 -4.77
N PRO A 5 -5.19 -15.11 -3.48
CA PRO A 5 -5.85 -16.13 -2.66
C PRO A 5 -7.18 -16.62 -3.27
N PRO A 6 -7.53 -17.92 -3.17
CA PRO A 6 -8.79 -18.45 -3.73
C PRO A 6 -10.06 -17.86 -3.12
N ASP A 7 -10.04 -17.52 -1.83
CA ASP A 7 -11.14 -16.85 -1.13
C ASP A 7 -11.33 -15.41 -1.62
N LEU A 8 -10.22 -14.69 -1.89
CA LEU A 8 -10.27 -13.40 -2.57
C LEU A 8 -10.95 -13.58 -3.93
N ILE A 9 -10.48 -14.52 -4.76
CA ILE A 9 -11.05 -14.83 -6.08
C ILE A 9 -12.55 -15.15 -5.99
N THR A 10 -13.00 -15.80 -4.91
CA THR A 10 -14.42 -16.06 -4.69
C THR A 10 -15.20 -14.76 -4.49
N ARG A 11 -14.70 -13.84 -3.64
CA ARG A 11 -15.31 -12.50 -3.47
C ARG A 11 -15.24 -11.66 -4.74
N LEU A 12 -14.16 -11.80 -5.52
CA LEU A 12 -14.01 -11.18 -6.84
C LEU A 12 -15.17 -11.59 -7.76
N CYS A 13 -15.51 -12.87 -7.80
CA CYS A 13 -16.60 -13.39 -8.61
C CYS A 13 -18.01 -13.00 -8.13
N GLU A 14 -18.17 -12.67 -6.85
CA GLU A 14 -19.44 -12.26 -6.25
C GLU A 14 -19.75 -10.75 -6.42
N ALA A 15 -18.73 -9.94 -6.74
CA ALA A 15 -18.91 -8.52 -7.04
C ALA A 15 -19.58 -8.28 -8.40
N ALA A 16 -20.22 -7.13 -8.59
CA ALA A 16 -20.81 -6.77 -9.88
C ALA A 16 -19.70 -6.51 -10.92
N SER A 17 -19.67 -7.32 -11.99
CA SER A 17 -18.80 -7.16 -13.16
C SER A 17 -17.27 -7.21 -12.89
N PRO A 18 -16.72 -8.30 -12.34
CA PRO A 18 -15.28 -8.43 -12.17
C PRO A 18 -14.55 -8.46 -13.52
N PRO A 19 -13.37 -7.83 -13.64
CA PRO A 19 -12.52 -8.01 -14.81
C PRO A 19 -12.08 -9.48 -14.90
N GLN A 20 -12.15 -10.07 -16.10
CA GLN A 20 -12.00 -11.53 -16.28
C GLN A 20 -10.60 -12.08 -15.98
N ASP A 21 -9.55 -11.23 -16.00
CA ASP A 21 -8.14 -11.68 -16.02
C ASP A 21 -7.32 -11.27 -14.76
N ILE A 22 -7.95 -10.88 -13.66
CA ILE A 22 -7.23 -10.49 -12.43
C ILE A 22 -7.04 -11.69 -11.51
N HIS A 23 -5.89 -12.35 -11.64
CA HIS A 23 -5.52 -13.53 -10.84
C HIS A 23 -4.20 -13.39 -10.10
N THR A 24 -3.54 -12.24 -10.21
CA THR A 24 -2.22 -12.00 -9.61
C THR A 24 -2.16 -10.66 -8.91
N VAL A 25 -1.30 -10.56 -7.90
CA VAL A 25 -1.02 -9.30 -7.19
C VAL A 25 -0.53 -8.23 -8.16
N GLU A 26 0.27 -8.60 -9.15
CA GLU A 26 0.76 -7.64 -10.14
C GLU A 26 -0.36 -7.08 -11.02
N ALA A 27 -1.30 -7.92 -11.45
CA ALA A 27 -2.46 -7.47 -12.21
C ALA A 27 -3.39 -6.59 -11.35
N LEU A 28 -3.61 -6.97 -10.09
CA LEU A 28 -4.41 -6.18 -9.15
C LEU A 28 -3.79 -4.81 -8.87
N ALA A 29 -2.49 -4.74 -8.60
CA ALA A 29 -1.80 -3.47 -8.38
C ALA A 29 -1.83 -2.57 -9.62
N ASP A 30 -1.72 -3.16 -10.82
CA ASP A 30 -1.78 -2.42 -12.07
C ASP A 30 -3.19 -1.83 -12.30
N LEU A 31 -4.24 -2.58 -12.00
CA LEU A 31 -5.63 -2.10 -12.06
C LEU A 31 -5.91 -1.04 -11.00
N TRP A 32 -5.56 -1.31 -9.73
CA TRP A 32 -5.81 -0.39 -8.63
C TRP A 32 -5.14 0.97 -8.86
N LEU A 33 -3.90 0.99 -9.35
CA LEU A 33 -3.23 2.25 -9.71
C LEU A 33 -3.90 2.95 -10.89
N ALA A 34 -4.46 2.21 -11.85
CA ALA A 34 -5.17 2.80 -12.98
C ALA A 34 -6.49 3.45 -12.54
N ASP A 35 -7.22 2.81 -11.62
CA ASP A 35 -8.43 3.35 -10.99
C ASP A 35 -8.10 4.62 -10.18
N HIS A 36 -6.95 4.65 -9.51
CA HIS A 36 -6.49 5.76 -8.68
C HIS A 36 -5.47 6.68 -9.38
N ARG A 37 -5.61 6.90 -10.69
CA ARG A 37 -4.68 7.77 -11.42
C ARG A 37 -4.79 9.24 -11.01
N THR A 38 -6.00 9.68 -10.68
CA THR A 38 -6.37 11.06 -10.37
C THR A 38 -7.15 11.13 -9.04
N ASP A 39 -7.19 12.32 -8.46
CA ASP A 39 -7.90 12.64 -7.21
C ASP A 39 -9.24 13.36 -7.49
N ASP A 40 -9.99 12.87 -8.50
CA ASP A 40 -11.23 13.50 -8.97
C ASP A 40 -12.45 12.56 -8.94
N GLY A 41 -12.29 11.38 -8.34
CA GLY A 41 -13.37 10.42 -8.10
C GLY A 41 -14.26 10.81 -6.91
N ASP A 42 -15.46 10.24 -6.86
CA ASP A 42 -16.32 10.34 -5.67
C ASP A 42 -15.76 9.40 -4.58
N PRO A 43 -15.37 9.91 -3.38
CA PRO A 43 -14.87 9.08 -2.30
C PRO A 43 -15.87 8.03 -1.80
N GLU A 44 -17.17 8.21 -2.07
CA GLU A 44 -18.22 7.26 -1.71
C GLU A 44 -18.35 6.11 -2.74
N GLU A 45 -17.81 6.29 -3.96
CA GLU A 45 -17.77 5.26 -5.00
C GLU A 45 -16.47 4.46 -4.94
N MET A 46 -16.47 3.37 -4.17
CA MET A 46 -15.35 2.43 -4.15
C MET A 46 -15.27 1.64 -5.46
N ALA A 47 -14.08 1.64 -6.08
CA ALA A 47 -13.83 0.78 -7.21
C ALA A 47 -13.81 -0.70 -6.76
N TRP A 48 -14.03 -1.60 -7.71
CA TRP A 48 -13.89 -3.03 -7.45
C TRP A 48 -12.51 -3.37 -6.89
N SER A 49 -11.45 -2.70 -7.37
CA SER A 49 -10.07 -2.94 -6.94
C SER A 49 -9.83 -2.53 -5.48
N ASP A 50 -10.56 -1.54 -4.94
CA ASP A 50 -10.48 -1.15 -3.53
C ASP A 50 -10.95 -2.27 -2.62
N LEU A 51 -12.12 -2.83 -2.93
CA LEU A 51 -12.67 -3.98 -2.21
C LEU A 51 -11.66 -5.13 -2.20
N CYS A 52 -10.99 -5.39 -3.33
CA CYS A 52 -9.97 -6.44 -3.41
C CYS A 52 -8.79 -6.17 -2.48
N VAL A 53 -8.30 -4.93 -2.45
CA VAL A 53 -7.14 -4.53 -1.63
C VAL A 53 -7.48 -4.60 -0.14
N PHE A 54 -8.69 -4.21 0.27
CA PHE A 54 -9.15 -4.37 1.66
C PHE A 54 -9.11 -5.82 2.13
N GLU A 55 -9.49 -6.78 1.29
CA GLU A 55 -9.48 -8.21 1.62
C GLU A 55 -8.07 -8.80 1.73
N LEU A 56 -7.02 -8.14 1.19
CA LEU A 56 -5.64 -8.63 1.29
C LEU A 56 -5.12 -8.62 2.73
N ASP A 57 -5.76 -7.90 3.64
CA ASP A 57 -5.38 -7.85 5.05
C ASP A 57 -5.39 -9.23 5.75
N ALA A 58 -6.28 -10.14 5.31
CA ALA A 58 -6.29 -11.53 5.77
C ALA A 58 -5.05 -12.33 5.30
N HIS A 59 -4.26 -11.77 4.38
CA HIS A 59 -3.16 -12.43 3.68
C HIS A 59 -1.89 -11.53 3.69
N PRO A 60 -1.21 -11.38 4.85
CA PRO A 60 -0.16 -10.37 5.05
C PRO A 60 1.01 -10.44 4.06
N GLU A 61 1.40 -11.64 3.61
CA GLU A 61 2.46 -11.78 2.60
C GLU A 61 2.01 -11.31 1.20
N VAL A 62 0.73 -11.47 0.88
CA VAL A 62 0.12 -11.01 -0.37
C VAL A 62 -0.05 -9.49 -0.33
N LEU A 63 -0.56 -8.96 0.79
CA LEU A 63 -0.65 -7.51 1.03
C LEU A 63 0.72 -6.84 0.97
N TRP A 64 1.74 -7.45 1.59
CA TRP A 64 3.12 -6.99 1.48
C TRP A 64 3.60 -6.93 0.02
N ALA A 65 3.37 -8.00 -0.76
CA ALA A 65 3.73 -8.04 -2.17
C ALA A 65 3.00 -6.95 -2.98
N PHE A 66 1.71 -6.71 -2.67
CA PHE A 66 0.91 -5.65 -3.28
C PHE A 66 1.53 -4.27 -2.99
N VAL A 67 1.80 -3.95 -1.73
CA VAL A 67 2.37 -2.66 -1.31
C VAL A 67 3.70 -2.39 -2.04
N LEU A 68 4.62 -3.36 -2.06
CA LEU A 68 5.91 -3.19 -2.75
C LEU A 68 5.75 -2.99 -4.27
N ARG A 69 4.79 -3.68 -4.88
CA ARG A 69 4.50 -3.56 -6.32
C ARG A 69 3.88 -2.20 -6.62
N ALA A 70 2.87 -1.80 -5.86
CA ALA A 70 2.13 -0.55 -6.02
C ALA A 70 3.07 0.65 -5.84
N LEU A 71 3.88 0.68 -4.77
CA LEU A 71 4.86 1.75 -4.55
C LEU A 71 5.84 1.86 -5.72
N ARG A 72 6.39 0.74 -6.20
CA ARG A 72 7.33 0.77 -7.33
C ARG A 72 6.72 1.35 -8.61
N LYS A 73 5.41 1.18 -8.80
CA LYS A 73 4.72 1.64 -10.01
C LYS A 73 4.01 2.98 -9.88
N ALA A 74 3.77 3.46 -8.66
CA ALA A 74 3.07 4.72 -8.45
C ALA A 74 3.70 5.82 -9.32
N GLU A 75 2.84 6.54 -10.03
CA GLU A 75 3.18 7.56 -11.01
C GLU A 75 3.19 8.96 -10.37
N ASN A 76 2.47 9.14 -9.26
CA ASN A 76 2.33 10.42 -8.59
C ASN A 76 2.27 10.28 -7.05
N ALA A 77 2.41 11.41 -6.35
CA ALA A 77 2.36 11.46 -4.89
C ALA A 77 0.99 11.06 -4.32
N TRP A 78 -0.10 11.35 -5.04
CA TRP A 78 -1.47 10.96 -4.68
C TRP A 78 -1.60 9.45 -4.48
N GLN A 79 -1.19 8.67 -5.47
CA GLN A 79 -1.18 7.21 -5.39
C GLN A 79 -0.34 6.68 -4.21
N VAL A 80 0.82 7.30 -3.96
CA VAL A 80 1.64 6.92 -2.79
C VAL A 80 0.94 7.25 -1.48
N GLY A 81 0.25 8.38 -1.40
CA GLY A 81 -0.58 8.75 -0.24
C GLY A 81 -1.67 7.73 0.03
N LEU A 82 -2.41 7.32 -1.01
CA LEU A 82 -3.42 6.26 -0.90
C LEU A 82 -2.82 4.92 -0.44
N ILE A 83 -1.65 4.55 -0.97
CA ILE A 83 -0.96 3.32 -0.53
C ILE A 83 -0.51 3.43 0.93
N ALA A 84 -0.01 4.61 1.32
CA ALA A 84 0.51 4.87 2.67
C ALA A 84 -0.59 4.80 3.72
N ALA A 85 -1.67 5.56 3.54
CA ALA A 85 -2.79 5.66 4.49
C ALA A 85 -3.76 4.47 4.44
N GLY A 86 -3.68 3.62 3.41
CA GLY A 86 -4.48 2.40 3.30
C GLY A 86 -3.63 1.15 3.50
N PRO A 87 -3.29 0.42 2.42
CA PRO A 87 -2.73 -0.92 2.51
C PRO A 87 -1.39 -1.03 3.27
N LEU A 88 -0.53 -0.01 3.24
CA LEU A 88 0.73 -0.03 4.02
C LEU A 88 0.45 0.16 5.52
N GLU A 89 -0.43 1.08 5.88
CA GLU A 89 -0.82 1.33 7.26
C GLU A 89 -1.55 0.14 7.88
N ASP A 90 -2.54 -0.41 7.17
CA ASP A 90 -3.26 -1.64 7.58
C ASP A 90 -2.29 -2.78 7.88
N LEU A 91 -1.32 -2.99 6.99
CA LEU A 91 -0.30 -4.02 7.13
C LEU A 91 0.56 -3.79 8.38
N LEU A 92 0.91 -2.55 8.70
CA LEU A 92 1.75 -2.21 9.86
C LEU A 92 0.96 -2.28 11.17
N MET A 93 -0.30 -1.84 11.17
CA MET A 93 -1.18 -1.89 12.33
C MET A 93 -1.44 -3.34 12.77
N LYS A 94 -1.73 -4.23 11.82
CA LYS A 94 -2.18 -5.60 12.12
C LYS A 94 -1.04 -6.61 12.13
N HIS A 95 -0.04 -6.41 11.27
CA HIS A 95 1.03 -7.37 11.04
C HIS A 95 2.43 -6.78 11.24
N GLY A 96 2.55 -5.60 11.83
CA GLY A 96 3.81 -4.86 12.00
C GLY A 96 4.95 -5.71 12.58
N ALA A 97 4.68 -6.50 13.62
CA ALA A 97 5.68 -7.38 14.23
C ALA A 97 6.29 -8.40 13.24
N ALA A 98 5.53 -8.85 12.24
CA ALA A 98 5.99 -9.81 11.25
C ALA A 98 6.76 -9.17 10.08
N VAL A 99 6.50 -7.89 9.77
CA VAL A 99 7.01 -7.23 8.55
C VAL A 99 8.06 -6.15 8.80
N ILE A 100 8.19 -5.66 10.04
CA ILE A 100 8.99 -4.47 10.36
C ILE A 100 10.47 -4.59 9.97
N ASP A 101 11.09 -5.76 10.19
CA ASP A 101 12.50 -5.99 9.82
C ASP A 101 12.72 -5.87 8.30
N ARG A 102 11.77 -6.42 7.52
CA ARG A 102 11.76 -6.32 6.05
C ARG A 102 11.51 -4.88 5.62
N LEU A 103 10.60 -4.16 6.28
CA LEU A 103 10.32 -2.76 5.99
C LEU A 103 11.55 -1.89 6.15
N GLU A 104 12.29 -2.03 7.25
CA GLU A 104 13.53 -1.27 7.45
C GLU A 104 14.60 -1.59 6.39
N GLU A 105 14.72 -2.85 5.98
CA GLU A 105 15.62 -3.22 4.89
C GLU A 105 15.21 -2.58 3.55
N GLN A 106 13.92 -2.60 3.22
CA GLN A 106 13.41 -1.99 1.99
C GLN A 106 13.52 -0.46 2.04
N ALA A 107 13.19 0.17 3.17
CA ALA A 107 13.31 1.61 3.39
C ALA A 107 14.76 2.09 3.24
N ARG A 108 15.77 1.31 3.65
CA ARG A 108 17.18 1.65 3.39
C ARG A 108 17.51 1.71 1.90
N ARG A 109 16.88 0.85 1.08
CA ARG A 109 17.19 0.69 -0.34
C ARG A 109 16.31 1.53 -1.27
N SER A 110 15.12 1.92 -0.84
CA SER A 110 14.15 2.65 -1.65
C SER A 110 13.79 3.99 -1.01
N PRO A 111 14.21 5.12 -1.60
CA PRO A 111 13.74 6.44 -1.21
C PRO A 111 12.22 6.55 -1.27
N ARG A 112 11.59 5.85 -2.22
CA ARG A 112 10.13 5.85 -2.38
C ARG A 112 9.41 5.18 -1.21
N ILE A 113 9.96 4.12 -0.64
CA ILE A 113 9.40 3.51 0.57
C ILE A 113 9.55 4.45 1.77
N ARG A 114 10.70 5.11 1.94
CA ARG A 114 10.86 6.12 3.01
C ARG A 114 9.85 7.26 2.88
N TYR A 115 9.63 7.72 1.65
CA TYR A 115 8.64 8.75 1.33
C TYR A 115 7.22 8.26 1.59
N ALA A 116 6.86 7.02 1.26
CA ALA A 116 5.56 6.45 1.62
C ALA A 116 5.34 6.42 3.15
N LEU A 117 6.38 6.06 3.93
CA LEU A 117 6.31 6.04 5.39
C LEU A 117 6.06 7.42 6.02
N THR A 118 6.27 8.52 5.31
CA THR A 118 5.88 9.83 5.84
C THR A 118 4.35 10.01 5.86
N GLY A 119 3.61 9.31 5.01
CA GLY A 119 2.14 9.37 4.95
C GLY A 119 1.42 8.30 5.77
N VAL A 120 2.14 7.44 6.49
CA VAL A 120 1.53 6.44 7.40
C VAL A 120 1.16 7.13 8.71
N TRP A 121 -0.08 6.91 9.17
CA TRP A 121 -0.61 7.41 10.43
C TRP A 121 -0.15 6.50 11.58
N THR A 122 1.07 6.75 12.04
CA THR A 122 1.69 5.87 13.04
C THR A 122 0.92 5.83 14.35
N GLN A 123 0.14 6.87 14.71
CA GLN A 123 -0.63 6.90 15.96
C GLN A 123 -1.64 5.75 16.13
N ASP A 124 -2.09 5.15 15.04
CA ASP A 124 -3.06 4.06 15.06
C ASP A 124 -2.38 2.69 15.27
N ILE A 125 -1.05 2.65 15.27
CA ILE A 125 -0.25 1.47 15.60
C ILE A 125 -0.06 1.38 17.12
N ALA A 126 -0.68 0.36 17.73
CA ALA A 126 -0.67 0.17 19.18
C ALA A 126 0.73 -0.08 19.77
N ASP A 127 1.62 -0.77 19.03
CA ASP A 127 2.96 -1.10 19.48
C ASP A 127 3.92 0.11 19.32
N GLU A 128 4.31 0.71 20.45
CA GLU A 128 5.27 1.82 20.50
C GLU A 128 6.63 1.47 19.89
N GLY A 129 7.11 0.23 20.07
CA GLY A 129 8.37 -0.22 19.48
C GLY A 129 8.31 -0.24 17.95
N ILE A 130 7.17 -0.65 17.39
CA ILE A 130 6.94 -0.59 15.94
C ILE A 130 6.86 0.87 15.45
N ARG A 131 6.16 1.75 16.18
CA ARG A 131 6.08 3.18 15.83
C ARG A 131 7.47 3.83 15.75
N GLN A 132 8.31 3.63 16.76
CA GLN A 132 9.67 4.18 16.80
C GLN A 132 10.55 3.69 15.65
N ARG A 133 10.39 2.42 15.25
CA ARG A 133 11.11 1.83 14.12
C ARG A 133 10.66 2.43 12.78
N ILE A 134 9.36 2.67 12.61
CA ILE A 134 8.82 3.38 11.44
C ILE A 134 9.36 4.82 11.38
N ASP A 135 9.31 5.53 12.51
CA ASP A 135 9.84 6.90 12.60
C ASP A 135 11.32 6.96 12.23
N THR A 136 12.11 6.00 12.72
CA THR A 136 13.53 5.89 12.36
C THR A 136 13.73 5.61 10.87
N ALA A 137 12.91 4.72 10.29
CA ALA A 137 13.02 4.35 8.87
C ALA A 137 12.70 5.51 7.91
N ARG A 138 11.93 6.51 8.34
CA ARG A 138 11.52 7.66 7.50
C ARG A 138 12.34 8.94 7.68
N ILE A 139 13.25 9.03 8.65
CA ILE A 139 14.02 10.26 8.99
C ILE A 139 14.55 11.00 7.73
N GLY A 140 15.16 10.29 6.78
CA GLY A 140 15.75 10.88 5.59
C GLY A 140 14.74 11.36 4.52
N ALA A 141 13.44 11.26 4.77
CA ALA A 141 12.38 11.69 3.87
C ALA A 141 11.42 12.71 4.51
N VAL A 142 11.46 12.94 5.83
CA VAL A 142 10.47 13.77 6.55
C VAL A 142 10.39 15.19 5.98
N ASP A 143 11.54 15.84 5.74
CA ASP A 143 11.61 17.24 5.27
C ASP A 143 11.09 17.44 3.83
N GLN A 144 10.85 16.35 3.10
CA GLN A 144 10.32 16.34 1.73
C GLN A 144 9.26 15.25 1.57
N GLY A 145 8.56 14.92 2.66
CA GLY A 145 7.58 13.84 2.70
C GLY A 145 6.27 14.18 1.98
N LEU A 146 5.37 13.19 1.93
CA LEU A 146 4.00 13.34 1.44
C LEU A 146 3.28 14.54 2.10
N ASP A 147 3.35 14.64 3.43
CA ASP A 147 2.66 15.69 4.20
C ASP A 147 3.14 17.12 3.87
N LEU A 148 4.34 17.24 3.31
CA LEU A 148 4.92 18.53 2.91
C LEU A 148 4.78 18.79 1.41
N GLY A 149 4.08 17.92 0.67
CA GLY A 149 3.92 18.03 -0.78
C GLY A 149 5.23 17.83 -1.54
N GLY A 150 6.19 17.11 -0.95
CA GLY A 150 7.48 16.84 -1.59
C GLY A 150 7.32 16.01 -2.88
N PRO A 151 8.25 16.12 -3.84
CA PRO A 151 8.15 15.42 -5.11
C PRO A 151 8.30 13.92 -4.93
N LEU A 152 7.59 13.13 -5.75
CA LEU A 152 7.69 11.68 -5.76
C LEU A 152 9.15 11.23 -6.05
N PRO A 153 9.80 10.47 -5.16
CA PRO A 153 11.14 9.96 -5.42
C PRO A 153 11.18 8.92 -6.55
N PRO A 154 12.35 8.68 -7.18
CA PRO A 154 12.50 7.59 -8.14
C PRO A 154 12.15 6.23 -7.52
N ALA A 155 11.65 5.34 -8.37
CA ALA A 155 11.27 3.97 -8.00
C ALA A 155 12.48 3.11 -7.61
#